data_AF-A0A3N0ZRD1-F1
#
_entry.id   AF-A0A3N0ZRD1-F1
#
_cell.length_a   1.000
_cell.length_b   1.000
_cell.length_c   1.000
_cell.angle_alpha   90.00
_cell.angle_beta   90.00
_cell.angle_gamma   90.00
#
_symmetry.space_group_name_H-M   'P 1'
#
loop_
_entity.id
_entity.type
_entity.pdbx_description
1 polymer ?
#
loop_
_entity_poly.entity_id
_entity_poly.type
_entity_poly.pdbx_seq_one_letter_code
_entity_poly.pdbx_strand_id
1 'polypeptide(L)'
;MTKIVSNEKKGFPENILRDKHFKDLRRNHAIRLALTYILPFIFLIIFFQYEYNMLLTEGQSLHMKATSENQANILGLYLRERVVNLLNLIDDPNFIFPPTTEDLEKYLKKLSQDSDAFIDIGFFDTTGIQISYSGP
;
A
#
# COMPACT_ATOMS: atom_id res chain seq x y z
N MET A 1 38.55 80.03 28.89
CA MET A 1 38.57 78.63 29.36
C MET A 1 37.14 78.13 29.42
N THR A 2 36.94 76.94 28.87
CA THR A 2 35.70 76.27 28.46
C THR A 2 34.72 75.93 29.59
N LYS A 3 33.40 76.03 29.36
CA LYS A 3 32.47 74.87 29.39
C LYS A 3 31.05 75.24 28.98
N ILE A 4 30.64 74.62 27.87
CA ILE A 4 29.27 74.43 27.43
C ILE A 4 28.57 73.58 28.48
N VAL A 5 27.46 74.06 29.06
CA VAL A 5 26.60 73.25 29.93
C VAL A 5 25.36 72.84 29.16
N SER A 6 25.24 71.52 29.07
CA SER A 6 24.29 70.72 28.31
C SER A 6 22.83 70.94 28.74
N ASN A 7 21.97 70.89 27.72
CA ASN A 7 20.52 70.91 27.76
C ASN A 7 19.97 69.58 28.29
N GLU A 8 19.46 69.55 29.53
CA GLU A 8 18.64 68.44 30.02
C GLU A 8 17.15 68.77 29.90
N LYS A 9 16.53 68.34 28.79
CA LYS A 9 15.07 68.21 28.71
C LYS A 9 14.62 67.04 29.58
N LYS A 10 14.21 67.33 30.82
CA LYS A 10 13.43 66.39 31.66
C LYS A 10 12.07 66.13 31.00
N GLY A 11 11.95 65.02 30.27
CA GLY A 11 10.67 64.50 29.81
C GLY A 11 9.83 64.01 31.00
N PHE A 12 8.63 64.56 31.15
CA PHE A 12 7.68 64.19 32.20
C PHE A 12 7.26 62.71 32.14
N PRO A 13 6.94 62.06 33.28
CA PRO A 13 6.60 60.63 33.38
C PRO A 13 5.37 60.19 32.56
N GLU A 14 4.53 61.10 32.09
CA GLU A 14 3.38 60.78 31.24
C GLU A 14 3.76 60.11 29.92
N ASN A 15 4.91 60.45 29.32
CA ASN A 15 5.27 59.97 27.99
C ASN A 15 5.64 58.46 28.02
N ILE A 16 6.32 58.04 29.08
CA ILE A 16 6.74 56.64 29.29
C ILE A 16 5.53 55.74 29.57
N LEU A 17 4.54 56.25 30.32
CA LEU A 17 3.31 55.54 30.60
C LEU A 17 2.42 55.43 29.36
N ARG A 18 2.34 56.49 28.54
CA ARG A 18 1.64 56.47 27.23
C ARG A 18 2.26 55.45 26.28
N ASP A 19 3.57 55.45 26.13
CA ASP A 19 4.27 54.54 25.22
C ASP A 19 4.10 53.06 25.60
N LYS A 20 4.11 52.75 26.91
CA LYS A 20 3.79 51.40 27.39
C LYS A 20 2.34 51.02 27.06
N HIS A 21 1.40 51.94 27.29
CA HIS A 21 -0.01 51.69 27.03
C HIS A 21 -0.32 51.48 25.54
N PHE A 22 0.29 52.28 24.65
CA PHE A 22 0.18 52.10 23.20
C PHE A 22 0.82 50.80 22.71
N LYS A 23 1.94 50.37 23.30
CA LYS A 23 2.57 49.08 22.96
C LYS A 23 1.71 47.89 23.37
N ASP A 24 1.09 47.94 24.55
CA ASP A 24 0.19 46.89 25.04
C ASP A 24 -1.08 46.82 24.18
N LEU A 25 -1.69 47.96 23.84
CA LEU A 25 -2.84 48.02 22.92
C LEU A 25 -2.48 47.44 21.54
N ARG A 26 -1.33 47.82 20.97
CA ARG A 26 -0.88 47.32 19.67
C ARG A 26 -0.63 45.80 19.71
N ARG A 27 -0.02 45.28 20.77
CA ARG A 27 0.20 43.83 20.94
C ARG A 27 -1.12 43.08 21.02
N ASN A 28 -2.08 43.58 21.80
CA ASN A 28 -3.38 42.94 21.96
C ASN A 28 -4.18 42.91 20.64
N HIS A 29 -4.14 43.99 19.85
CA HIS A 29 -4.75 44.02 18.52
C HIS A 29 -4.04 43.09 17.53
N ALA A 30 -2.70 43.07 17.53
CA ALA A 30 -1.93 42.17 16.68
C ALA A 30 -2.22 40.70 16.99
N ILE A 31 -2.28 40.32 18.28
CA ILE A 31 -2.64 38.97 18.71
C ILE A 31 -4.06 38.64 18.29
N ARG A 32 -5.02 39.56 18.46
CA ARG A 32 -6.42 39.33 18.08
C ARG A 32 -6.57 39.13 16.56
N LEU A 33 -5.90 39.93 15.74
CA LEU A 33 -5.86 39.71 14.30
C LEU A 33 -5.21 38.36 13.98
N ALA A 34 -4.03 38.08 14.53
CA ALA A 34 -3.31 36.84 14.27
C ALA A 34 -4.18 35.62 14.62
N LEU A 35 -4.84 35.62 15.78
CA LEU A 35 -5.76 34.55 16.15
C LEU A 35 -6.94 34.44 15.18
N THR A 36 -7.56 35.57 14.81
CA THR A 36 -8.72 35.55 13.89
C THR A 36 -8.36 34.96 12.53
N TYR A 37 -7.17 35.25 12.01
CA TYR A 37 -6.74 34.76 10.70
C TYR A 37 -6.10 33.37 10.75
N ILE A 38 -5.30 33.06 11.77
CA ILE A 38 -4.53 31.80 11.84
C ILE A 38 -5.39 30.65 12.35
N LEU A 39 -6.30 30.91 13.31
CA LEU A 39 -7.14 29.87 13.90
C LEU A 39 -7.94 29.06 12.86
N PRO A 40 -8.63 29.64 11.86
CA PRO A 40 -9.33 28.85 10.85
C PRO A 40 -8.38 27.97 10.01
N PHE A 41 -7.15 28.42 9.74
CA PHE A 41 -6.16 27.58 9.07
C PHE A 41 -5.70 26.42 9.95
N ILE A 42 -5.50 26.64 11.25
CA ILE A 42 -5.15 25.55 12.19
C ILE A 42 -6.25 24.49 12.20
N PHE A 43 -7.53 24.90 12.29
CA PHE A 43 -8.64 23.97 12.22
C PHE A 43 -8.67 23.18 10.91
N LEU A 44 -8.42 23.86 9.80
CA LEU A 44 -8.39 23.23 8.48
C LEU A 44 -7.23 22.23 8.35
N ILE A 45 -6.04 22.56 8.85
CA ILE A 45 -4.89 21.66 8.88
C ILE A 45 -5.19 20.41 9.70
N ILE A 46 -5.75 20.57 10.91
CA ILE A 46 -6.09 19.43 11.78
C ILE A 46 -7.14 18.54 11.10
N PHE A 47 -8.18 19.15 10.52
CA PHE A 47 -9.22 18.43 9.79
C PHE A 47 -8.63 17.62 8.63
N PHE A 48 -7.83 18.25 7.77
CA PHE A 48 -7.21 17.57 6.63
C PHE A 48 -6.23 16.48 7.07
N GLN A 49 -5.46 16.67 8.14
CA GLN A 49 -4.57 15.62 8.66
C GLN A 49 -5.35 14.41 9.15
N TYR A 50 -6.48 14.61 9.83
CA TYR A 50 -7.31 13.50 10.30
C TYR A 50 -7.91 12.72 9.11
N GLU A 51 -8.53 13.45 8.18
CA GLU A 51 -9.20 12.86 7.02
C GLU A 51 -8.21 12.14 6.08
N TYR A 52 -7.05 12.76 5.83
CA TYR A 52 -6.02 12.20 4.97
C TYR A 52 -5.50 10.86 5.47
N ASN A 53 -5.28 10.72 6.78
CA ASN A 53 -4.82 9.48 7.37
C ASN A 53 -5.85 8.35 7.23
N MET A 54 -7.14 8.66 7.43
CA MET A 54 -8.21 7.68 7.21
C MET A 54 -8.27 7.22 5.75
N LEU A 55 -8.31 8.16 4.81
CA LEU A 55 -8.35 7.86 3.38
C LEU A 55 -7.14 7.07 2.88
N LEU A 56 -5.94 7.37 3.39
CA LEU A 56 -4.74 6.61 3.03
C LEU A 56 -4.82 5.16 3.50
N THR A 57 -5.25 4.92 4.74
CA THR A 57 -5.35 3.55 5.26
C THR A 57 -6.39 2.73 4.52
N GLU A 58 -7.54 3.33 4.19
CA GLU A 58 -8.59 2.70 3.41
C GLU A 58 -8.12 2.42 1.98
N GLY A 59 -7.47 3.38 1.33
CA GLY A 59 -6.92 3.23 -0.01
C GLY A 59 -5.88 2.11 -0.11
N GLN A 60 -4.99 2.01 0.88
CA GLN A 60 -4.00 0.92 0.95
C GLN A 60 -4.68 -0.44 1.15
N SER A 61 -5.64 -0.53 2.08
CA SER A 61 -6.38 -1.77 2.33
C SER A 61 -7.15 -2.22 1.09
N LEU A 62 -7.82 -1.31 0.38
CA LEU A 62 -8.54 -1.61 -0.85
C LEU A 62 -7.58 -2.08 -1.96
N HIS A 63 -6.43 -1.44 -2.10
CA HIS A 63 -5.44 -1.85 -3.09
C HIS A 63 -4.84 -3.23 -2.81
N MET A 64 -4.50 -3.51 -1.54
CA MET A 64 -4.01 -4.84 -1.13
C MET A 64 -5.09 -5.90 -1.36
N LYS A 65 -6.33 -5.62 -0.96
CA LYS A 65 -7.46 -6.53 -1.18
C LYS A 65 -7.66 -6.83 -2.67
N ALA A 66 -7.73 -5.80 -3.51
CA ALA A 66 -7.92 -5.96 -4.95
C ALA A 66 -6.76 -6.76 -5.58
N THR A 67 -5.52 -6.51 -5.14
CA THR A 67 -4.34 -7.23 -5.63
C THR A 67 -4.38 -8.70 -5.21
N SER A 68 -4.70 -9.00 -3.95
CA SER A 68 -4.82 -10.36 -3.44
C SER A 68 -5.97 -11.13 -4.09
N GLU A 69 -7.13 -10.51 -4.29
CA GLU A 69 -8.26 -11.12 -5.01
C GLU A 69 -7.89 -11.44 -6.45
N ASN A 70 -7.22 -10.51 -7.14
CA ASN A 70 -6.74 -10.74 -8.50
C ASN A 70 -5.72 -11.91 -8.56
N GLN A 71 -4.77 -11.95 -7.63
CA GLN A 71 -3.81 -13.05 -7.54
C GLN A 71 -4.50 -14.39 -7.27
N ALA A 72 -5.46 -14.44 -6.34
CA ALA A 72 -6.22 -15.65 -6.05
C ALA A 72 -7.01 -16.14 -7.27
N ASN A 73 -7.61 -15.22 -8.03
CA ASN A 73 -8.31 -15.54 -9.27
C ASN A 73 -7.37 -16.10 -10.33
N ILE A 74 -6.20 -15.49 -10.53
CA ILE A 74 -5.18 -15.97 -11.47
C ILE A 74 -4.71 -17.37 -11.08
N LEU A 75 -4.41 -17.60 -9.80
CA LEU A 75 -4.04 -18.93 -9.29
C LEU A 75 -5.15 -19.95 -9.51
N GLY A 76 -6.40 -19.57 -9.25
CA GLY A 76 -7.57 -20.42 -9.48
C GLY A 76 -7.73 -20.82 -10.95
N LEU A 77 -7.55 -19.88 -11.88
CA LEU A 77 -7.57 -20.15 -13.32
C LEU A 77 -6.43 -21.08 -13.73
N TYR A 78 -5.21 -20.81 -13.27
CA TYR A 78 -4.02 -21.59 -13.55
C TYR A 78 -4.14 -23.04 -13.06
N LEU A 79 -4.68 -23.26 -11.86
CA LEU A 79 -4.91 -24.60 -11.33
C LEU A 79 -6.05 -25.31 -12.06
N ARG A 80 -7.12 -24.60 -12.42
CA ARG A 80 -8.25 -25.17 -13.16
C ARG A 80 -7.83 -25.66 -14.53
N GLU A 81 -7.00 -24.89 -15.24
CA GLU A 81 -6.45 -25.28 -16.53
C GLU A 81 -5.71 -26.62 -16.44
N ARG A 82 -4.89 -26.83 -15.42
CA ARG A 82 -4.19 -28.11 -15.20
C ARG A 82 -5.14 -29.27 -14.97
N VAL A 83 -6.15 -29.06 -14.13
CA VAL A 83 -7.15 -30.11 -13.87
C VAL A 83 -7.84 -30.49 -15.17
N VAL A 84 -8.21 -29.51 -16.00
CA VAL A 84 -8.81 -29.77 -17.32
C VAL A 84 -7.83 -30.51 -18.24
N ASN A 85 -6.56 -30.11 -18.29
CA ASN A 85 -5.55 -30.79 -19.12
C ASN A 85 -5.33 -32.25 -18.68
N LEU A 86 -5.32 -32.52 -17.37
CA LEU A 86 -5.21 -33.88 -16.84
C LEU A 86 -6.48 -34.71 -17.10
N LEU A 87 -7.67 -34.12 -16.98
CA LEU A 87 -8.91 -34.81 -17.32
C LEU A 87 -8.96 -35.14 -18.81
N ASN A 88 -8.60 -34.20 -19.68
CA ASN A 88 -8.52 -34.43 -21.13
C ASN A 88 -7.52 -35.53 -21.48
N LEU A 89 -6.43 -35.68 -20.70
CA LEU A 89 -5.48 -36.77 -20.88
C LEU A 89 -6.10 -38.13 -20.53
N ILE A 90 -6.83 -38.21 -19.41
CA ILE A 90 -7.42 -39.46 -18.92
C ILE A 90 -8.66 -39.86 -19.74
N ASP A 91 -9.40 -38.88 -20.26
CA ASP A 91 -10.56 -39.08 -21.12
C ASP A 91 -10.17 -39.40 -22.58
N ASP A 92 -8.88 -39.35 -22.95
CA ASP A 92 -8.39 -39.75 -24.26
C ASP A 92 -8.68 -41.24 -24.49
N PRO A 93 -9.36 -41.65 -25.58
CA PRO A 93 -9.61 -43.06 -25.88
C PRO A 93 -8.35 -43.94 -25.98
N ASN A 94 -7.19 -43.33 -26.20
CA ASN A 94 -5.90 -44.01 -26.26
C ASN A 94 -5.19 -44.08 -24.91
N PHE A 95 -5.82 -43.61 -23.83
CA PHE A 95 -5.24 -43.65 -22.49
C PHE A 95 -5.11 -45.09 -21.99
N ILE A 96 -3.87 -45.50 -21.73
CA ILE A 96 -3.51 -46.81 -21.18
C ILE A 96 -3.58 -46.78 -19.65
N PHE A 97 -4.30 -47.73 -19.06
CA PHE A 97 -4.44 -47.88 -17.61
C PHE A 97 -4.14 -49.32 -17.14
N PRO A 98 -3.23 -49.53 -16.16
CA PRO A 98 -2.32 -48.53 -15.60
C PRO A 98 -1.22 -48.14 -16.60
N PRO A 99 -0.78 -46.86 -16.64
CA PRO A 99 0.25 -46.42 -17.56
C PRO A 99 1.63 -46.92 -17.14
N THR A 100 2.45 -47.33 -18.11
CA THR A 100 3.88 -47.59 -17.87
C THR A 100 4.67 -46.29 -17.83
N THR A 101 5.94 -46.36 -17.43
CA THR A 101 6.86 -45.21 -17.47
C THR A 101 6.99 -44.62 -18.89
N GLU A 102 7.05 -45.46 -19.92
CA GLU A 102 7.11 -45.02 -21.32
C GLU A 102 5.84 -44.33 -21.78
N ASP A 103 4.68 -44.75 -21.27
CA ASP A 103 3.41 -44.07 -21.56
C ASP A 103 3.34 -42.71 -20.86
N LEU A 104 3.79 -42.63 -19.61
CA LEU A 104 3.90 -41.35 -18.89
C LEU A 104 4.86 -40.37 -19.57
N GLU A 105 5.96 -40.83 -20.17
CA GLU A 105 6.86 -39.95 -20.93
C GLU A 105 6.14 -39.32 -22.14
N LYS A 106 5.33 -40.10 -22.87
CA LYS A 106 4.51 -39.58 -23.98
C LYS A 106 3.46 -38.60 -23.50
N TYR A 107 2.80 -38.91 -22.39
CA TYR A 107 1.77 -38.04 -21.81
C TYR A 107 2.36 -36.74 -21.29
N LEU A 108 3.51 -36.79 -20.61
CA LEU A 108 4.24 -35.60 -20.16
C LEU A 108 4.64 -34.72 -21.34
N LYS A 109 5.10 -35.34 -22.44
CA LYS A 109 5.42 -34.62 -23.67
C LYS A 109 4.19 -33.95 -24.30
N LYS A 110 3.01 -34.58 -24.24
CA LYS A 110 1.75 -33.98 -24.71
C LYS A 110 1.31 -32.82 -23.79
N LEU A 111 1.33 -33.03 -22.48
CA LEU A 111 0.96 -32.01 -21.49
C LEU A 111 1.88 -30.78 -21.53
N SER A 112 3.18 -30.98 -21.73
CA SER A 112 4.16 -29.90 -21.85
C SER A 112 4.04 -29.11 -23.15
N GLN A 113 3.37 -29.64 -24.19
CA GLN A 113 3.02 -28.84 -25.38
C GLN A 113 1.90 -27.85 -25.10
N ASP A 114 0.96 -28.20 -24.22
CA ASP A 114 -0.17 -27.35 -23.85
C ASP A 114 0.21 -26.38 -22.71
N SER A 115 1.14 -26.75 -21.82
CA SER A 115 1.61 -25.92 -20.72
C SER A 115 3.03 -26.27 -20.26
N ASP A 116 3.96 -25.31 -20.34
CA ASP A 116 5.37 -25.43 -19.92
C ASP A 116 5.58 -25.77 -18.43
N ALA A 117 4.50 -25.80 -17.66
CA ALA A 117 4.55 -25.97 -16.22
C ALA A 117 4.28 -27.41 -15.74
N PHE A 118 4.05 -28.35 -16.67
CA PHE A 118 4.15 -29.77 -16.38
C PHE A 118 5.62 -30.21 -16.47
N ILE A 119 6.26 -30.35 -15.31
CA ILE A 119 7.66 -30.76 -15.18
C ILE A 119 7.78 -32.28 -15.05
N ASP A 120 6.86 -32.88 -14.30
CA ASP A 120 6.79 -34.32 -14.04
C ASP A 120 5.33 -34.77 -13.94
N ILE A 121 5.11 -36.07 -14.10
CA ILE A 121 3.86 -36.76 -13.79
C ILE A 121 4.15 -38.13 -13.15
N GLY A 122 3.30 -38.52 -12.21
CA GLY A 122 3.36 -39.82 -11.55
C GLY A 122 1.99 -40.48 -11.50
N PHE A 123 1.97 -41.81 -11.57
CA PHE A 123 0.75 -42.59 -11.41
C PHE A 123 0.82 -43.42 -10.13
N PHE A 124 -0.23 -43.26 -9.31
CA PHE A 124 -0.39 -43.94 -8.03
C PHE A 124 -1.49 -44.98 -8.13
N ASP A 125 -1.25 -46.16 -7.58
CA ASP A 125 -2.28 -47.19 -7.47
C ASP A 125 -3.25 -46.92 -6.32
N THR A 126 -4.24 -47.80 -6.15
CA THR A 126 -5.25 -47.69 -5.08
C THR A 126 -4.68 -47.84 -3.67
N THR A 127 -3.44 -48.33 -3.54
CA THR A 127 -2.74 -48.45 -2.26
C THR A 127 -1.92 -47.20 -1.92
N GLY A 128 -1.85 -46.23 -2.85
CA GLY A 128 -1.05 -45.02 -2.72
C GLY A 128 0.42 -45.25 -3.07
N ILE A 129 0.77 -46.39 -3.67
CA ILE A 129 2.13 -46.65 -4.16
C ILE A 129 2.25 -46.06 -5.56
N GLN A 130 3.31 -45.27 -5.78
CA GLN A 130 3.65 -44.78 -7.10
C GLN A 130 4.26 -45.92 -7.92
N ILE A 131 3.56 -46.34 -8.98
CA ILE A 131 3.99 -47.47 -9.81
C ILE A 131 4.66 -47.04 -11.11
N SER A 132 4.49 -45.79 -11.53
CA SER A 132 5.20 -45.19 -12.66
C SER A 132 5.42 -43.68 -12.46
N TYR A 133 6.48 -43.17 -13.10
CA TYR A 133 6.91 -41.77 -12.99
C TYR A 133 7.59 -41.32 -14.29
N SER A 134 7.41 -40.06 -14.67
CA SER A 134 8.18 -39.40 -15.72
C SER A 134 8.49 -37.96 -15.31
N GLY A 135 9.73 -37.53 -15.47
CA GLY A 135 10.23 -36.20 -15.10
C GLY A 135 11.74 -36.11 -15.40
N PRO A 136 12.37 -34.94 -15.17
CA PRO A 136 13.83 -34.78 -15.30
C PRO A 136 14.63 -35.66 -14.34
#